data_AF-A0A2M8LCF1-F1
#
_entry.id   AF-A0A2M8LCF1-F1
#
_cell.length_a   1.000
_cell.length_b   1.000
_cell.length_c   1.000
_cell.angle_alpha   90.00
_cell.angle_beta   90.00
_cell.angle_gamma   90.00
#
_symmetry.space_group_name_H-M   'P 1'
#
loop_
_entity.id
_entity.type
_entity.pdbx_description
1 polymer ?
#
loop_
_entity_poly.entity_id
_entity_poly.type
_entity_poly.pdbx_seq_one_letter_code
_entity_poly.pdbx_strand_id
1 'polypeptide(L)'
;MINIQAEEKIFRSHPCARKALWSLKSFIALEDAKSFSHLVPIAVGILECFEEPVTIVSGPISTGGLGTREHNMAVFRAVIQRLQSQNRSVFDQTPFENVLFRISREWFSQNPMETYCMPILEDFYEPIFSSGLISRIAFIRGWQSSFGARWERMKAIEIGLGIDDLPHIEP
;
A
#
# COMPACT_ATOMS: atom_id res chain seq x y z
N MET A 1 10.98 5.37 24.79
CA MET A 1 11.63 4.06 25.01
C MET A 1 10.89 3.05 24.17
N ILE A 2 11.50 2.59 23.07
CA ILE A 2 10.89 1.68 22.09
C ILE A 2 10.94 0.26 22.67
N ASN A 3 9.81 -0.45 22.64
CA ASN A 3 9.72 -1.83 23.11
C ASN A 3 10.11 -2.79 21.98
N ILE A 4 11.42 -3.02 21.86
CA ILE A 4 12.07 -3.84 20.83
C ILE A 4 11.44 -5.24 20.71
N GLN A 5 10.92 -5.80 21.82
CA GLN A 5 10.30 -7.13 21.82
C GLN A 5 8.93 -7.19 21.13
N ALA A 6 8.18 -6.08 21.09
CA ALA A 6 6.90 -6.02 20.40
C ALA A 6 7.09 -5.98 18.87
N GLU A 7 8.13 -5.29 18.41
CA GLU A 7 8.46 -5.14 16.99
C GLU A 7 9.07 -6.40 16.39
N GLU A 8 9.94 -7.11 17.14
CA GLU A 8 10.47 -8.42 16.70
C GLU A 8 9.35 -9.45 16.46
N LYS A 9 8.26 -9.38 17.22
CA LYS A 9 7.12 -10.27 17.08
C LYS A 9 6.27 -9.94 15.84
N ILE A 10 6.18 -8.66 15.48
CA ILE A 10 5.53 -8.19 14.24
C ILE A 10 6.39 -8.57 13.02
N PHE A 11 7.72 -8.40 13.11
CA PHE A 11 8.68 -8.76 12.06
C PHE A 11 8.61 -10.27 11.71
N ARG A 12 8.57 -11.15 12.71
CA ARG A 12 8.57 -12.61 12.49
C ARG A 12 7.24 -13.19 12.00
N SER A 13 6.14 -12.45 12.06
CA SER A 13 4.80 -12.92 11.67
C SER A 13 4.32 -12.37 10.32
N HIS A 14 5.12 -11.52 9.67
CA HIS A 14 4.72 -10.89 8.42
C HIS A 14 4.96 -11.84 7.22
N PRO A 15 4.00 -12.03 6.30
CA PRO A 15 4.10 -13.00 5.21
C PRO A 15 5.28 -12.76 4.25
N CYS A 16 5.74 -11.50 4.14
CA CYS A 16 6.94 -11.12 3.40
C CYS A 16 8.25 -11.59 4.07
N ALA A 17 8.22 -12.22 5.25
CA ALA A 17 9.42 -12.64 5.98
C ALA A 17 10.19 -13.81 5.34
N ARG A 18 9.65 -14.51 4.32
CA ARG A 18 10.37 -15.60 3.64
C ARG A 18 11.60 -15.12 2.84
N LYS A 19 11.60 -13.86 2.40
CA LYS A 19 12.78 -13.08 1.97
C LYS A 19 12.60 -11.75 2.67
N ALA A 20 13.28 -11.45 3.79
CA ALA A 20 12.98 -10.27 4.61
C ALA A 20 13.15 -8.93 3.85
N LEU A 21 12.15 -8.56 3.04
CA LEU A 21 12.10 -7.36 2.21
C LEU A 21 11.98 -6.10 3.06
N TRP A 22 11.29 -6.24 4.19
CA TRP A 22 11.21 -5.24 5.23
C TRP A 22 12.37 -5.42 6.20
N SER A 23 13.08 -4.34 6.50
CA SER A 23 14.14 -4.31 7.50
C SER A 23 13.79 -3.36 8.64
N LEU A 24 14.46 -3.49 9.79
CA LEU A 24 14.32 -2.52 10.89
C LEU A 24 14.64 -1.10 10.40
N LYS A 25 15.64 -0.94 9.51
CA LYS A 25 15.97 0.34 8.89
C LYS A 25 14.81 0.92 8.09
N SER A 26 14.05 0.07 7.39
CA SER A 26 12.86 0.48 6.64
C SER A 26 11.77 1.02 7.58
N PHE A 27 11.53 0.35 8.71
CA PHE A 27 10.56 0.80 9.71
C PHE A 27 10.96 2.12 10.38
N ILE A 28 12.23 2.28 10.74
CA ILE A 28 12.75 3.55 11.27
C ILE A 28 12.55 4.68 10.25
N ALA A 29 12.88 4.44 8.99
CA ALA A 29 12.70 5.43 7.92
C ALA A 29 11.21 5.80 7.70
N LEU A 30 10.30 4.84 7.84
CA LEU A 30 8.85 5.09 7.78
C LEU A 30 8.40 6.04 8.90
N GLU A 31 8.84 5.82 10.14
CA GLU A 31 8.45 6.66 11.27
C GLU A 31 8.96 8.10 11.11
N ASP A 32 10.18 8.26 10.59
CA ASP A 32 10.82 9.55 10.40
C ASP A 32 10.26 10.34 9.20
N ALA A 33 9.54 9.69 8.28
CA ALA A 33 9.00 10.34 7.08
C ALA A 33 8.03 11.49 7.41
N LYS A 34 8.19 12.63 6.72
CA LYS A 34 7.43 13.88 6.96
C LYS A 34 6.56 14.30 5.78
N SER A 35 6.73 13.66 4.63
CA SER A 35 5.96 13.91 3.42
C SER A 35 5.69 12.61 2.69
N PHE A 36 4.71 12.62 1.77
CA PHE A 36 4.44 11.49 0.88
C PHE A 36 5.65 11.14 0.02
N SER A 37 6.35 12.15 -0.50
CA SER A 37 7.58 11.96 -1.29
C SER A 37 8.73 11.30 -0.51
N HIS A 38 8.83 11.49 0.81
CA HIS A 38 9.83 10.78 1.63
C HIS A 38 9.59 9.26 1.70
N LEU A 39 8.36 8.81 1.44
CA LEU A 39 8.00 7.38 1.46
C LEU A 39 8.38 6.66 0.15
N VAL A 40 8.48 7.38 -0.97
CA VAL A 40 8.81 6.82 -2.28
C VAL A 40 10.14 6.05 -2.28
N PRO A 41 11.28 6.61 -1.85
CA PRO A 41 12.56 5.87 -1.87
C PRO A 41 12.55 4.65 -0.94
N ILE A 42 11.71 4.64 0.11
CA ILE A 42 11.54 3.47 0.97
C ILE A 42 10.80 2.37 0.21
N ALA A 43 9.69 2.72 -0.47
CA ALA A 43 8.92 1.78 -1.28
C ALA A 43 9.75 1.23 -2.45
N VAL A 44 10.44 2.10 -3.18
CA VAL A 44 11.32 1.72 -4.30
C VAL A 44 12.42 0.78 -3.85
N GLY A 45 13.13 1.08 -2.75
CA GLY A 45 14.19 0.20 -2.25
C GLY A 45 13.69 -1.20 -1.85
N ILE A 46 12.44 -1.32 -1.40
CA ILE A 46 11.80 -2.61 -1.14
C ILE A 46 11.42 -3.31 -2.44
N LEU A 47 10.88 -2.56 -3.41
CA LEU A 47 10.48 -3.08 -4.72
C LEU A 47 11.67 -3.58 -5.55
N GLU A 48 12.82 -2.93 -5.48
CA GLU A 48 14.07 -3.36 -6.12
C GLU A 48 14.59 -4.71 -5.61
N CYS A 49 14.12 -5.16 -4.43
CA CYS A 49 14.49 -6.47 -3.89
C CYS A 49 13.66 -7.63 -4.46
N PHE A 50 12.65 -7.36 -5.30
CA PHE A 50 11.88 -8.40 -5.99
C PHE A 50 12.61 -8.86 -7.26
N GLU A 51 12.62 -10.17 -7.51
CA GLU A 51 13.24 -10.78 -8.71
C GLU A 51 12.30 -10.78 -9.92
N GLU A 52 11.01 -10.56 -9.70
CA GLU A 52 9.94 -10.74 -10.68
C GLU A 52 9.08 -9.48 -10.77
N PRO A 53 8.35 -9.27 -11.87
CA PRO A 53 7.39 -8.19 -12.00
C PRO A 53 6.41 -8.17 -10.82
N VAL A 54 6.31 -7.03 -10.14
CA VAL A 54 5.58 -6.94 -8.87
C VAL A 54 4.12 -6.57 -9.10
N THR A 55 3.23 -7.23 -8.35
CA THR A 55 1.82 -6.86 -8.24
C THR A 55 1.63 -6.00 -6.99
N ILE A 56 0.83 -4.94 -7.10
CA ILE A 56 0.32 -4.18 -5.95
C ILE A 56 -1.19 -4.41 -5.82
N VAL A 57 -1.72 -4.35 -4.60
CA VAL A 57 -3.17 -4.49 -4.35
C VAL A 57 -3.80 -3.11 -4.28
N SER A 58 -5.02 -2.96 -4.79
CA SER A 58 -5.80 -1.72 -4.75
C SER A 58 -7.24 -2.00 -4.32
N GLY A 59 -7.83 -1.10 -3.53
CA GLY A 59 -9.20 -1.26 -3.05
C GLY A 59 -9.62 -0.23 -2.01
N PRO A 60 -10.79 -0.42 -1.37
CA PRO A 60 -11.22 0.42 -0.27
C PRO A 60 -10.29 0.29 0.93
N ILE A 61 -9.81 1.44 1.42
CA ILE A 61 -9.13 1.56 2.72
C ILE A 61 -9.82 2.66 3.53
N SER A 62 -9.70 3.91 3.08
CA SER A 62 -10.26 5.10 3.73
C SER A 62 -11.64 5.50 3.21
N THR A 63 -11.98 5.13 1.97
CA THR A 63 -13.27 5.44 1.32
C THR A 63 -13.89 4.18 0.72
N GLY A 64 -15.21 4.04 0.82
CA GLY A 64 -15.95 2.89 0.30
C GLY A 64 -15.81 1.61 1.15
N GLY A 65 -16.16 0.47 0.55
CA GLY A 65 -16.00 -0.84 1.18
C GLY A 65 -16.93 -1.10 2.37
N LEU A 66 -16.39 -1.69 3.44
CA LEU A 66 -17.10 -2.17 4.62
C LEU A 66 -17.41 -1.09 5.67
N GLY A 67 -17.28 0.19 5.31
CA GLY A 67 -17.68 1.32 6.14
C GLY A 67 -16.67 1.79 7.19
N THR A 68 -15.70 0.96 7.59
CA THR A 68 -14.59 1.40 8.48
C THR A 68 -13.21 1.03 7.92
N ARG A 69 -12.20 1.83 8.27
CA ARG A 69 -10.81 1.61 7.85
C ARG A 69 -10.28 0.28 8.37
N GLU A 70 -10.66 -0.12 9.58
CA GLU A 70 -10.21 -1.36 10.22
C GLU A 70 -10.71 -2.59 9.45
N HIS A 71 -12.00 -2.64 9.11
CA HIS A 71 -12.57 -3.76 8.33
C HIS A 71 -12.00 -3.80 6.91
N ASN A 72 -11.88 -2.63 6.27
CA ASN A 72 -11.25 -2.52 4.96
C ASN A 72 -9.80 -3.01 4.98
N MET A 73 -9.01 -2.63 6.00
CA MET A 73 -7.62 -3.05 6.16
C MET A 73 -7.49 -4.55 6.43
N ALA A 74 -8.45 -5.16 7.14
CA ALA A 74 -8.47 -6.62 7.35
C ALA A 74 -8.64 -7.36 6.02
N VAL A 75 -9.60 -6.95 5.19
CA VAL A 75 -9.78 -7.50 3.83
C VAL A 75 -8.52 -7.26 2.99
N PHE A 76 -7.96 -6.06 3.03
CA PHE A 76 -6.77 -5.70 2.26
C PHE A 76 -5.58 -6.62 2.58
N ARG A 77 -5.30 -6.84 3.86
CA ARG A 77 -4.25 -7.76 4.32
C ARG A 77 -4.54 -9.21 3.95
N ALA A 78 -5.78 -9.67 4.09
CA ALA A 78 -6.17 -11.02 3.72
C ALA A 78 -5.95 -11.27 2.22
N VAL A 79 -6.26 -10.28 1.37
CA VAL A 79 -6.01 -10.35 -0.08
C VAL A 79 -4.51 -10.43 -0.38
N ILE A 80 -3.68 -9.56 0.20
CA ILE A 80 -2.22 -9.60 0.03
C ILE A 80 -1.68 -10.98 0.42
N GLN A 81 -2.05 -11.47 1.61
CA GLN A 81 -1.65 -12.78 2.12
C GLN A 81 -2.07 -13.91 1.18
N ARG A 82 -3.30 -13.86 0.67
CA ARG A 82 -3.83 -14.86 -0.25
C ARG A 82 -3.02 -14.89 -1.55
N LEU A 83 -2.76 -13.74 -2.16
CA LEU A 83 -1.99 -13.67 -3.40
C LEU A 83 -0.54 -14.13 -3.18
N GLN A 84 0.08 -13.75 -2.06
CA GLN A 84 1.41 -14.24 -1.69
C GLN A 84 1.44 -15.76 -1.48
N SER A 85 0.39 -16.34 -0.87
CA SER A 85 0.26 -17.79 -0.70
C SER A 85 0.14 -18.55 -2.03
N GLN A 86 -0.20 -17.86 -3.11
CA GLN A 86 -0.25 -18.38 -4.48
C GLN A 86 1.07 -18.19 -5.22
N ASN A 87 2.17 -17.90 -4.51
CA ASN A 87 3.51 -17.62 -5.05
C ASN A 87 3.54 -16.41 -6.01
N ARG A 88 2.65 -15.44 -5.84
CA ARG A 88 2.74 -14.16 -6.56
C ARG A 88 3.70 -13.20 -5.87
N SER A 89 4.50 -12.49 -6.65
CA SER A 89 5.29 -11.34 -6.18
C SER A 89 4.35 -10.17 -5.89
N VAL A 90 4.00 -9.99 -4.62
CA VAL A 90 3.08 -8.93 -4.17
C VAL A 90 3.77 -8.00 -3.20
N PHE A 91 3.77 -6.71 -3.53
CA PHE A 91 4.22 -5.66 -2.64
C PHE A 91 3.21 -5.45 -1.51
N ASP A 92 3.66 -5.69 -0.27
CA ASP A 92 2.85 -5.38 0.91
C ASP A 92 3.03 -3.92 1.30
N GLN A 93 2.08 -3.09 0.89
CA GLN A 93 2.04 -1.66 1.23
C GLN A 93 1.48 -1.37 2.63
N THR A 94 0.98 -2.38 3.36
CA THR A 94 0.28 -2.17 4.62
C THR A 94 1.13 -1.52 5.72
N PRO A 95 2.48 -1.66 5.76
CA PRO A 95 3.31 -0.91 6.70
C PRO A 95 3.30 0.62 6.46
N PHE A 96 3.05 1.08 5.23
CA PHE A 96 2.98 2.51 4.92
C PHE A 96 1.68 3.16 5.46
N GLU A 97 0.61 2.39 5.61
CA GLU A 97 -0.76 2.89 5.82
C GLU A 97 -0.94 3.75 7.07
N ASN A 98 -0.22 3.46 8.14
CA ASN A 98 -0.29 4.29 9.36
C ASN A 98 0.43 5.63 9.17
N VAL A 99 1.53 5.64 8.42
CA VAL A 99 2.30 6.85 8.13
C VAL A 99 1.58 7.71 7.10
N LEU A 100 1.06 7.10 6.04
CA LEU A 100 0.18 7.77 5.07
C LEU A 100 -1.01 8.41 5.77
N PHE A 101 -1.67 7.70 6.68
CA PHE A 101 -2.77 8.26 7.45
C PHE A 101 -2.32 9.45 8.32
N ARG A 102 -1.19 9.34 9.02
CA ARG A 102 -0.64 10.45 9.82
C ARG A 102 -0.39 11.70 8.95
N ILE A 103 0.37 11.56 7.86
CA ILE A 103 0.71 12.68 6.96
C ILE A 103 -0.55 13.26 6.32
N SER A 104 -1.54 12.42 5.96
CA SER A 104 -2.82 12.90 5.41
C SER A 104 -3.61 13.76 6.39
N ARG A 105 -3.61 13.41 7.69
CA ARG A 105 -4.27 14.22 8.73
C ARG A 105 -3.61 15.58 8.91
N GLU A 106 -2.27 15.61 8.89
CA GLU A 106 -1.50 16.85 8.91
C GLU A 106 -1.84 17.71 7.67
N TRP A 107 -1.90 17.10 6.49
CA TRP A 107 -2.27 17.78 5.25
C TRP A 107 -3.69 18.36 5.29
N PHE A 108 -4.70 17.59 5.74
CA PHE A 108 -6.07 18.09 5.88
C PHE A 108 -6.20 19.25 6.89
N SER A 109 -5.36 19.27 7.93
CA SER A 109 -5.34 20.40 8.87
C SER A 109 -4.93 21.72 8.22
N GLN A 110 -4.15 21.65 7.14
CA GLN A 110 -3.71 22.79 6.35
C GLN A 110 -4.62 23.05 5.14
N ASN A 111 -5.42 22.06 4.74
CA ASN A 111 -6.28 22.10 3.55
C ASN A 111 -7.73 21.69 3.91
N PRO A 112 -8.43 22.44 4.78
CA PRO A 112 -9.71 22.01 5.36
C PRO A 112 -10.88 21.97 4.36
N MET A 113 -10.74 22.61 3.19
CA MET A 113 -11.79 22.61 2.15
C MET A 113 -11.68 21.42 1.20
N GLU A 114 -10.59 20.66 1.28
CA GLU A 114 -10.34 19.53 0.39
C GLU A 114 -11.08 18.28 0.86
N THR A 115 -11.69 17.57 -0.08
CA THR A 115 -12.46 16.34 0.22
C THR A 115 -11.62 15.07 0.13
N TYR A 116 -10.43 15.16 -0.45
CA TYR A 116 -9.52 14.03 -0.61
C TYR A 116 -8.06 14.51 -0.59
N CYS A 117 -7.17 13.74 0.04
CA CYS A 117 -5.73 14.05 0.05
C CYS A 117 -5.09 13.53 -1.23
N MET A 118 -5.23 14.29 -2.33
CA MET A 118 -4.63 13.97 -3.63
C MET A 118 -3.13 13.69 -3.58
N PRO A 119 -2.32 14.37 -2.74
CA PRO A 119 -0.89 14.06 -2.62
C PRO A 119 -0.56 12.61 -2.24
N ILE A 120 -1.46 11.85 -1.59
CA ILE A 120 -1.22 10.40 -1.42
C ILE A 120 -1.08 9.70 -2.77
N LEU A 121 -1.92 10.07 -3.74
CA LEU A 121 -1.95 9.45 -5.06
C LEU A 121 -0.80 9.98 -5.91
N GLU A 122 -0.63 11.31 -5.95
CA GLU A 122 0.29 11.99 -6.87
C GLU A 122 1.75 11.98 -6.37
N ASP A 123 1.98 12.12 -5.07
CA ASP A 123 3.35 12.22 -4.52
C ASP A 123 3.89 10.90 -3.97
N PHE A 124 3.04 9.87 -3.82
CA PHE A 124 3.46 8.55 -3.34
C PHE A 124 3.15 7.42 -4.34
N TYR A 125 1.90 7.20 -4.73
CA TYR A 125 1.56 6.08 -5.62
C TYR A 125 2.01 6.29 -7.08
N GLU A 126 1.85 7.49 -7.63
CA GLU A 126 2.24 7.78 -9.03
C GLU A 126 3.73 7.52 -9.30
N PRO A 127 4.68 8.00 -8.45
CA PRO A 127 6.09 7.69 -8.63
C PRO A 127 6.39 6.19 -8.52
N ILE A 128 5.67 5.46 -7.65
CA ILE A 128 5.83 4.00 -7.51
C ILE A 128 5.36 3.28 -8.77
N PHE A 129 4.19 3.64 -9.31
CA PHE A 129 3.68 3.05 -10.54
C PHE A 129 4.57 3.37 -11.75
N SER A 130 5.09 4.59 -11.80
CA SER A 130 5.96 5.07 -12.89
C SER A 130 7.41 4.58 -12.78
N SER A 131 7.79 3.93 -11.68
CA SER A 131 9.16 3.39 -11.48
C SER A 131 9.50 2.23 -12.42
N GLY A 132 8.50 1.59 -13.03
CA GLY A 132 8.66 0.36 -13.82
C GLY A 132 8.83 -0.92 -12.98
N LEU A 133 8.85 -0.81 -11.64
CA LEU A 133 8.97 -1.96 -10.73
C LEU A 133 7.63 -2.67 -10.49
N ILE A 134 6.53 -1.92 -10.60
CA ILE A 134 5.18 -2.47 -10.60
C ILE A 134 4.80 -2.82 -12.03
N SER A 135 4.29 -4.03 -12.21
CA SER A 135 3.81 -4.51 -13.51
C SER A 135 2.29 -4.66 -13.57
N ARG A 136 1.65 -4.77 -12.40
CA ARG A 136 0.23 -5.06 -12.30
C ARG A 136 -0.40 -4.49 -11.03
N ILE A 137 -1.65 -4.08 -11.13
CA ILE A 137 -2.50 -3.75 -9.99
C ILE A 137 -3.62 -4.79 -9.88
N ALA A 138 -3.79 -5.39 -8.70
CA ALA A 138 -4.86 -6.31 -8.38
C ALA A 138 -5.94 -5.60 -7.56
N PHE A 139 -7.13 -5.46 -8.13
CA PHE A 139 -8.24 -4.71 -7.56
C PHE A 139 -9.16 -5.61 -6.76
N ILE A 140 -9.36 -5.27 -5.48
CA ILE A 140 -10.30 -5.92 -4.57
C ILE A 140 -11.73 -5.67 -5.06
N ARG A 141 -12.59 -6.68 -4.98
CA ARG A 141 -14.03 -6.52 -5.32
C ARG A 141 -14.63 -5.29 -4.62
N GLY A 142 -15.35 -4.47 -5.38
CA GLY A 142 -15.96 -3.23 -4.86
C GLY A 142 -15.01 -2.04 -4.85
N TRP A 143 -13.81 -2.17 -5.44
CA TRP A 143 -12.86 -1.07 -5.64
C TRP A 143 -13.48 0.17 -6.28
N GLN A 144 -14.54 0.02 -7.08
CA GLN A 144 -15.28 1.12 -7.70
C GLN A 144 -15.82 2.13 -6.68
N SER A 145 -16.03 1.71 -5.43
CA SER A 145 -16.49 2.58 -4.34
C SER A 145 -15.38 3.43 -3.72
N SER A 146 -14.11 3.09 -3.96
CA SER A 146 -12.93 3.80 -3.47
C SER A 146 -12.48 4.85 -4.48
N PHE A 147 -12.36 6.11 -4.04
CA PHE A 147 -11.85 7.17 -4.92
C PHE A 147 -10.43 6.86 -5.38
N GLY A 148 -9.54 6.50 -4.43
CA GLY A 148 -8.15 6.16 -4.72
C GLY A 148 -8.04 5.00 -5.71
N ALA A 149 -8.80 3.91 -5.49
CA ALA A 149 -8.72 2.76 -6.40
C ALA A 149 -9.22 3.08 -7.81
N ARG A 150 -10.22 3.95 -7.96
CA ARG A 150 -10.62 4.43 -9.30
C ARG A 150 -9.50 5.23 -9.98
N TRP A 151 -8.86 6.12 -9.24
CA TRP A 151 -7.72 6.88 -9.75
C TRP A 151 -6.57 5.95 -10.16
N GLU A 152 -6.21 4.99 -9.31
CA GLU A 152 -5.13 4.02 -9.56
C GLU A 152 -5.44 3.16 -10.80
N ARG A 153 -6.71 2.79 -11.02
CA ARG A 153 -7.11 2.06 -12.24
C ARG A 153 -6.94 2.91 -13.50
N MET A 154 -7.32 4.19 -13.44
CA MET A 154 -7.13 5.10 -14.58
C MET A 154 -5.64 5.30 -14.88
N LYS A 155 -4.82 5.50 -13.84
CA LYS A 155 -3.36 5.61 -13.98
C LYS A 155 -2.74 4.33 -14.54
N ALA A 156 -3.17 3.15 -14.07
CA ALA A 156 -2.72 1.87 -14.60
C ALA A 156 -3.01 1.72 -16.10
N ILE A 157 -4.21 2.13 -16.55
CA ILE A 157 -4.57 2.12 -17.97
C ILE A 157 -3.68 3.10 -18.75
N GLU A 158 -3.51 4.32 -18.24
CA GLU A 158 -2.71 5.39 -18.86
C GLU A 158 -1.27 4.95 -19.15
N ILE A 159 -0.63 4.30 -18.18
CA ILE A 159 0.79 3.92 -18.29
C ILE A 159 1.00 2.45 -18.71
N GLY A 160 -0.08 1.72 -19.02
CA GLY A 160 -0.02 0.36 -19.54
C GLY A 160 0.31 -0.74 -18.52
N LEU A 161 -0.01 -0.55 -17.23
CA LEU A 161 0.09 -1.62 -16.23
C LEU A 161 -0.96 -2.70 -16.46
N GLY A 162 -0.63 -3.94 -16.11
CA GLY A 162 -1.61 -5.02 -16.03
C GLY A 162 -2.68 -4.72 -14.97
N ILE A 163 -3.90 -5.21 -15.20
CA ILE A 163 -5.03 -5.08 -14.28
C ILE A 163 -5.59 -6.48 -13.99
N ASP A 164 -5.72 -6.84 -12.71
CA ASP A 164 -6.50 -8.00 -12.26
C ASP A 164 -7.72 -7.50 -11.48
N ASP A 165 -8.93 -7.88 -11.91
CA ASP A 165 -10.11 -7.78 -11.04
C ASP A 165 -10.23 -9.07 -10.23
N LEU A 166 -10.07 -8.99 -8.91
CA LEU A 166 -10.10 -10.16 -8.05
C LEU A 166 -11.55 -10.64 -7.80
N PRO A 167 -11.77 -11.97 -7.73
CA PRO A 167 -13.07 -12.50 -7.33
C PRO A 167 -13.39 -12.15 -5.87
N HIS A 168 -14.62 -12.46 -5.44
CA HIS A 168 -14.98 -12.28 -4.03
C HIS A 168 -14.09 -13.15 -3.14
N ILE A 169 -13.43 -12.52 -2.17
CA ILE A 169 -12.67 -13.20 -1.13
C ILE A 169 -13.40 -12.89 0.17
N GLU A 170 -14.01 -13.91 0.78
CA GLU A 170 -14.52 -13.81 2.15
C GLU A 170 -13.31 -13.80 3.11
N PRO A 171 -13.27 -12.91 4.10
CA PRO A 171 -12.20 -12.85 5.09
C PRO A 171 -12.13 -14.08 5.99
#